data_AF-A0A0C9TTD4-F1
#
_entry.id   AF-A0A0C9TTD4-F1
#
_cell.length_a   1.000
_cell.length_b   1.000
_cell.length_c   1.000
_cell.angle_alpha   90.00
_cell.angle_beta   90.00
_cell.angle_gamma   90.00
#
_symmetry.space_group_name_H-M   'P 1'
#
loop_
_entity.id
_entity.type
_entity.pdbx_description
1 polymer ?
#
loop_
_entity_poly.entity_id
_entity_poly.type
_entity_poly.pdbx_seq_one_letter_code
_entity_poly.pdbx_strand_id
1 'polypeptide(L)'
;IVALDTTAPSITILRNTQTYTGPKLDKLKSNYNIWMRSADLFLTLSGFIDYAKGNTACPGLNEPRARANWKANDALAAALIVSTTEVSEWEFIKREDGAAACWTNLKLRHQSEGPIRQVQLLQEALTAKCSKDTPLPVTAESICKAIDRAYEMGEITQDLLKCIALLSSLTEFPHLRSIITRDINASTKSNPFTSTQLRNYLDGEQSLLNSDTRGVPDSIALAAHTKPPIVVCSNCKRNGHIATYCVSSGGGMEGKSIEE
;
A
#
# COMPACT_ATOMS: atom_id res chain seq x y z
N ILE A 1 37.43 -31.82 28.72
CA ILE A 1 36.75 -30.96 27.71
C ILE A 1 37.53 -29.65 27.51
N VAL A 2 37.92 -28.93 28.57
CA VAL A 2 38.72 -27.68 28.48
C VAL A 2 40.05 -27.81 27.70
N ALA A 3 40.80 -28.91 27.86
CA ALA A 3 42.07 -29.10 27.16
C ALA A 3 41.92 -29.20 25.62
N LEU A 4 40.85 -29.85 25.15
CA LEU A 4 40.54 -29.98 23.72
C LEU A 4 40.15 -28.64 23.11
N ASP A 5 39.33 -27.83 23.78
CA ASP A 5 38.97 -26.48 23.32
C ASP A 5 40.20 -25.54 23.24
N THR A 6 41.22 -25.80 24.04
CA THR A 6 42.46 -25.01 24.04
C THR A 6 43.33 -25.33 22.82
N THR A 7 43.37 -26.57 22.34
CA THR A 7 44.24 -26.97 21.21
C THR A 7 43.49 -27.13 19.89
N ALA A 8 42.20 -27.47 19.94
CA ALA A 8 41.33 -27.79 18.80
C ALA A 8 39.88 -27.39 19.14
N PRO A 9 39.56 -26.08 19.16
CA PRO A 9 38.19 -25.62 19.41
C PRO A 9 37.25 -26.11 18.30
N SER A 10 36.02 -26.45 18.67
CA SER A 10 34.98 -26.89 17.70
C SER A 10 34.67 -25.83 16.65
N ILE A 11 34.88 -24.56 16.98
CA ILE A 11 34.75 -23.42 16.07
C ILE A 11 36.08 -22.69 16.02
N THR A 12 36.62 -22.58 14.81
CA THR A 12 37.83 -21.81 14.52
C THR A 12 37.47 -20.38 14.11
N ILE A 13 38.42 -19.46 14.29
CA ILE A 13 38.25 -18.08 13.83
C ILE A 13 38.38 -18.03 12.31
N LEU A 14 37.42 -17.39 11.65
CA LEU A 14 37.40 -17.20 10.21
C LEU A 14 37.98 -15.82 9.88
N ARG A 15 38.54 -15.69 8.68
CA ARG A 15 39.02 -14.42 8.14
C ARG A 15 38.42 -14.21 6.77
N ASN A 16 37.97 -12.98 6.52
CA ASN A 16 37.56 -12.57 5.20
C ASN A 16 38.63 -11.70 4.55
N THR A 17 38.94 -11.99 3.29
CA THR A 17 39.80 -11.16 2.42
C THR A 17 39.04 -10.61 1.21
N GLN A 18 37.79 -11.02 1.02
CA GLN A 18 36.98 -10.64 -0.14
C GLN A 18 36.23 -9.34 0.14
N THR A 19 36.13 -8.52 -0.89
CA THR A 19 35.28 -7.32 -0.88
C THR A 19 34.03 -7.57 -1.71
N TYR A 20 32.89 -7.12 -1.22
CA TYR A 20 31.65 -7.20 -1.98
C TYR A 20 31.71 -6.28 -3.21
N THR A 21 31.48 -6.85 -4.39
CA THR A 21 31.48 -6.12 -5.69
C THR A 21 30.10 -6.07 -6.35
N GLY A 22 29.08 -6.65 -5.72
CA GLY A 22 27.71 -6.66 -6.23
C GLY A 22 26.97 -5.33 -6.02
N PRO A 23 25.73 -5.22 -6.55
CA PRO A 23 24.90 -4.05 -6.34
C PRO A 23 24.46 -3.97 -4.88
N LYS A 24 24.79 -2.86 -4.21
CA LYS A 24 24.39 -2.63 -2.81
C LYS A 24 22.88 -2.57 -2.66
N LEU A 25 22.36 -3.18 -1.59
CA LEU A 25 20.93 -3.16 -1.30
C LEU A 25 20.44 -1.74 -1.08
N ASP A 26 19.43 -1.35 -1.84
CA ASP A 26 18.81 -0.04 -1.78
C ASP A 26 17.32 -0.18 -2.08
N LYS A 27 16.51 0.30 -1.14
CA LYS A 27 15.05 0.28 -1.22
C LYS A 27 14.53 0.97 -2.48
N LEU A 28 15.09 2.13 -2.83
CA LEU A 28 14.64 2.93 -3.97
C LEU A 28 15.00 2.28 -5.32
N LYS A 29 16.10 1.52 -5.35
CA LYS A 29 16.54 0.79 -6.55
C LYS A 29 15.76 -0.51 -6.78
N SER A 30 15.01 -0.97 -5.77
CA SER A 30 14.21 -2.21 -5.85
C SER A 30 15.02 -3.42 -6.31
N ASN A 31 16.30 -3.47 -5.92
CA ASN A 31 17.27 -4.45 -6.39
C ASN A 31 17.37 -5.68 -5.48
N TYR A 32 16.40 -5.87 -4.57
CA TYR A 32 16.45 -6.88 -3.52
C TYR A 32 16.74 -8.29 -4.01
N ASN A 33 16.11 -8.76 -5.09
CA ASN A 33 16.33 -10.13 -5.57
C ASN A 33 17.73 -10.33 -6.17
N ILE A 34 18.24 -9.34 -6.89
CA ILE A 34 19.61 -9.36 -7.42
C ILE A 34 20.61 -9.28 -6.26
N TRP A 35 20.37 -8.37 -5.31
CA TRP A 35 21.17 -8.24 -4.10
C TRP A 35 21.18 -9.54 -3.30
N MET A 36 20.04 -10.17 -3.06
CA MET A 36 19.91 -11.41 -2.29
C MET A 36 20.79 -12.51 -2.90
N ARG A 37 20.71 -12.72 -4.22
CA ARG A 37 21.58 -13.68 -4.91
C ARG A 37 23.06 -13.33 -4.79
N SER A 38 23.40 -12.06 -4.97
CA SER A 38 24.79 -11.58 -4.94
C SER A 38 25.39 -11.64 -3.53
N ALA A 39 24.61 -11.29 -2.51
CA ALA A 39 25.01 -11.31 -1.11
C ALA A 39 25.10 -12.74 -0.57
N ASP A 40 24.17 -13.62 -0.93
CA ASP A 40 24.25 -15.06 -0.60
C ASP A 40 25.51 -15.68 -1.19
N LEU A 41 25.81 -15.40 -2.47
CA LEU A 41 27.04 -15.86 -3.11
C LEU A 41 28.30 -15.31 -2.41
N PHE A 42 28.34 -14.01 -2.13
CA PHE A 42 29.47 -13.36 -1.45
C PHE A 42 29.72 -13.96 -0.05
N LEU A 43 28.67 -14.11 0.76
CA LEU A 43 28.78 -14.69 2.10
C LEU A 43 29.17 -16.17 2.05
N THR A 44 28.73 -16.91 1.02
CA THR A 44 29.11 -18.30 0.79
C THR A 44 30.60 -18.40 0.45
N LEU A 45 31.08 -17.58 -0.48
CA LEU A 45 32.50 -17.54 -0.86
C LEU A 45 33.40 -17.04 0.27
N SER A 46 32.87 -16.20 1.17
CA SER A 46 33.57 -15.73 2.37
C SER A 46 33.51 -16.71 3.54
N GLY A 47 32.67 -17.75 3.48
CA GLY A 47 32.50 -18.75 4.55
C GLY A 47 31.60 -18.34 5.71
N PHE A 48 30.76 -17.31 5.55
CA PHE A 48 29.91 -16.74 6.61
C PHE A 48 28.41 -16.97 6.42
N ILE A 49 28.00 -17.63 5.33
CA ILE A 49 26.58 -17.81 5.01
C ILE A 49 25.80 -18.57 6.10
N ASP A 50 26.43 -19.51 6.79
CA ASP A 50 25.79 -20.28 7.87
C ASP A 50 25.51 -19.44 9.11
N TYR A 51 26.32 -18.42 9.39
CA TYR A 51 26.05 -17.45 10.45
C TYR A 51 24.88 -16.53 10.06
N ALA A 52 24.83 -16.09 8.80
CA ALA A 52 23.73 -15.27 8.29
C ALA A 52 22.39 -16.03 8.25
N LYS A 53 22.41 -17.35 7.98
CA LYS A 53 21.22 -18.20 7.99
C LYS A 53 20.86 -18.73 9.38
N GLY A 54 21.74 -18.55 10.38
CA GLY A 54 21.55 -19.06 11.75
C GLY A 54 21.74 -20.57 11.89
N ASN A 55 22.42 -21.21 10.92
CA ASN A 55 22.71 -22.64 10.95
C ASN A 55 23.81 -23.00 11.96
N THR A 56 24.73 -22.07 12.24
CA THR A 56 25.81 -22.28 13.21
C THR A 56 25.37 -21.92 14.62
N ALA A 57 25.04 -22.92 15.44
CA ALA A 57 24.68 -22.72 16.83
C ALA A 57 25.87 -22.23 17.68
N CYS A 58 25.58 -21.38 18.67
CA CYS A 58 26.58 -20.90 19.62
C CYS A 58 27.04 -22.05 20.55
N PRO A 59 28.35 -22.29 20.70
CA PRO A 59 28.86 -23.31 21.63
C PRO A 59 28.46 -23.06 23.09
N GLY A 60 28.33 -24.16 23.83
CA GLY A 60 28.01 -24.16 25.25
C GLY A 60 29.10 -23.54 26.14
N LEU A 61 28.82 -23.39 27.42
CA LEU A 61 29.76 -22.82 28.41
C LEU A 61 31.00 -23.70 28.67
N ASN A 62 30.96 -24.95 28.20
CA ASN A 62 32.03 -25.94 28.30
C ASN A 62 33.17 -25.73 27.29
N GLU A 63 32.98 -24.88 26.28
CA GLU A 63 33.98 -24.54 25.24
C GLU A 63 34.13 -23.02 25.09
N PRO A 64 34.77 -22.34 26.05
CA PRO A 64 34.86 -20.88 26.08
C PRO A 64 35.62 -20.30 24.88
N ARG A 65 36.63 -20.99 24.33
CA ARG A 65 37.40 -20.52 23.16
C ARG A 65 36.59 -20.65 21.89
N ALA A 66 35.96 -21.79 21.64
CA ALA A 66 35.02 -21.95 20.53
C ALA A 66 33.88 -20.92 20.60
N ARG A 67 33.34 -20.65 21.81
CA ARG A 67 32.31 -19.62 22.02
C ARG A 67 32.82 -18.22 21.71
N ALA A 68 34.05 -17.87 22.08
CA ALA A 68 34.66 -16.59 21.74
C ALA A 68 34.88 -16.45 20.22
N ASN A 69 35.35 -17.52 19.56
CA ASN A 69 35.52 -17.56 18.11
C ASN A 69 34.17 -17.41 17.39
N TRP A 70 33.13 -18.10 17.85
CA TRP A 70 31.78 -17.97 17.31
C TRP A 70 31.28 -16.53 17.37
N LYS A 71 31.44 -15.84 18.52
CA LYS A 71 31.04 -14.43 18.66
C LYS A 71 31.80 -13.51 17.71
N ALA A 72 33.11 -13.74 17.54
CA ALA A 72 33.93 -12.97 16.61
C ALA A 72 33.49 -13.20 15.15
N ASN A 73 33.21 -14.45 14.78
CA ASN A 73 32.74 -14.81 13.44
C ASN A 73 31.35 -14.25 13.16
N ASP A 74 30.42 -14.31 14.13
CA ASP A 74 29.08 -13.74 14.01
C ASP A 74 29.11 -12.22 13.86
N ALA A 75 29.92 -11.53 14.68
CA ALA A 75 30.11 -10.09 14.56
C ALA A 75 30.72 -9.66 13.21
N LEU A 76 31.64 -10.48 12.67
CA LEU A 76 32.22 -10.28 11.35
C LEU A 76 31.20 -10.54 10.24
N ALA A 77 30.42 -11.62 10.33
CA ALA A 77 29.33 -11.90 9.40
C ALA A 77 28.30 -10.76 9.35
N ALA A 78 27.92 -10.22 10.52
CA ALA A 78 27.04 -9.06 10.59
C ALA A 78 27.66 -7.82 9.91
N ALA A 79 28.97 -7.58 10.08
CA ALA A 79 29.68 -6.50 9.39
C ALA A 79 29.70 -6.72 7.86
N LEU A 80 29.91 -7.95 7.41
CA LEU A 80 29.90 -8.29 5.99
C LEU A 80 28.52 -8.11 5.37
N ILE A 81 27.45 -8.51 6.06
CA ILE A 81 26.07 -8.25 5.61
C ILE A 81 25.85 -6.75 5.41
N VAL A 82 26.21 -5.91 6.39
CA VAL A 82 26.08 -4.45 6.30
C VAL A 82 26.96 -3.86 5.18
N SER A 83 28.11 -4.46 4.89
CA SER A 83 28.95 -4.01 3.76
C SER A 83 28.28 -4.22 2.39
N THR A 84 27.32 -5.13 2.30
CA THR A 84 26.52 -5.36 1.07
C THR A 84 25.34 -4.41 0.94
N THR A 85 25.07 -3.55 1.93
CA THR A 85 23.93 -2.62 1.90
C THR A 85 24.39 -1.18 1.69
N GLU A 86 23.48 -0.37 1.13
CA GLU A 86 23.69 1.08 1.01
C GLU A 86 23.58 1.75 2.39
N VAL A 87 24.24 2.89 2.58
CA VAL A 87 24.27 3.60 3.87
C VAL A 87 22.87 3.96 4.37
N SER A 88 21.94 4.23 3.45
CA SER A 88 20.53 4.51 3.77
C SER A 88 19.81 3.35 4.46
N GLU A 89 20.30 2.11 4.35
CA GLU A 89 19.70 0.95 5.01
C GLU A 89 20.28 0.71 6.41
N TRP A 90 21.39 1.37 6.78
CA TRP A 90 22.11 1.06 8.01
C TRP A 90 21.31 1.37 9.29
N GLU A 91 20.45 2.39 9.27
CA GLU A 91 19.59 2.73 10.42
C GLU A 91 18.59 1.62 10.77
N PHE A 92 18.29 0.73 9.83
CA PHE A 92 17.35 -0.39 10.00
C PHE A 92 18.05 -1.70 10.37
N ILE A 93 19.39 -1.70 10.50
CA ILE A 93 20.18 -2.91 10.81
C ILE A 93 20.77 -2.78 12.21
N LYS A 94 20.30 -3.63 13.12
CA LYS A 94 20.85 -3.80 14.47
C LYS A 94 21.93 -4.87 14.47
N ARG A 95 23.19 -4.46 14.41
CA ARG A 95 24.34 -5.39 14.36
C ARG A 95 24.55 -6.16 15.66
N GLU A 96 24.14 -5.57 16.77
CA GLU A 96 24.19 -6.13 18.11
C GLU A 96 23.34 -7.39 18.28
N ASP A 97 22.32 -7.57 17.44
CA ASP A 97 21.44 -8.74 17.47
C ASP A 97 22.03 -9.96 16.74
N GLY A 98 23.21 -9.81 16.12
CA GLY A 98 23.95 -10.86 15.41
C GLY A 98 23.62 -10.96 13.92
N ALA A 99 24.38 -11.81 13.21
CA ALA A 99 24.31 -11.88 11.75
C ALA A 99 22.96 -12.42 11.25
N ALA A 100 22.43 -13.45 11.92
CA ALA A 100 21.14 -14.06 11.56
C ALA A 100 19.97 -13.06 11.69
N ALA A 101 19.98 -12.23 12.74
CA ALA A 101 18.99 -11.18 12.93
C ALA A 101 19.11 -10.11 11.84
N CYS A 102 20.32 -9.64 11.54
CA CYS A 102 20.56 -8.69 10.44
C CYS A 102 20.01 -9.21 9.11
N TRP A 103 20.35 -10.46 8.76
CA TRP A 103 19.91 -11.10 7.51
C TRP A 103 18.39 -11.22 7.44
N THR A 104 17.77 -11.66 8.53
CA THR A 104 16.31 -11.86 8.61
C THR A 104 15.56 -10.53 8.56
N ASN A 105 16.04 -9.50 9.24
CA ASN A 105 15.43 -8.16 9.23
C ASN A 105 15.48 -7.54 7.83
N LEU A 106 16.61 -7.64 7.14
CA LEU A 106 16.73 -7.19 5.74
C LEU A 106 15.79 -7.96 4.82
N LYS A 107 15.72 -9.28 4.99
CA LYS A 107 14.78 -10.13 4.24
C LYS A 107 13.34 -9.71 4.49
N LEU A 108 12.91 -9.55 5.74
CA LEU A 108 11.55 -9.15 6.09
C LEU A 108 11.19 -7.77 5.49
N ARG A 109 12.10 -6.80 5.62
CA ARG A 109 11.90 -5.42 5.16
C ARG A 109 11.70 -5.34 3.65
N HIS A 110 12.43 -6.15 2.88
CA HIS A 110 12.45 -6.05 1.43
C HIS A 110 11.59 -7.13 0.72
N GLN A 111 11.21 -8.21 1.40
CA GLN A 111 10.30 -9.23 0.85
C GLN A 111 8.85 -8.75 0.72
N SER A 112 8.39 -7.86 1.60
CA SER A 112 7.05 -7.29 1.54
C SER A 112 6.86 -6.32 0.37
N GLU A 113 7.95 -5.84 -0.24
CA GLU A 113 7.89 -4.87 -1.33
C GLU A 113 7.72 -5.51 -2.71
N GLY A 114 7.99 -6.82 -2.82
CA GLY A 114 7.98 -7.56 -4.09
C GLY A 114 6.72 -7.31 -4.94
N PRO A 115 5.52 -7.70 -4.46
CA PRO A 115 4.28 -7.56 -5.22
C PRO A 115 3.85 -6.09 -5.43
N ILE A 116 4.12 -5.23 -4.44
CA ILE A 116 3.69 -3.84 -4.42
C ILE A 116 4.46 -3.02 -5.45
N ARG A 117 5.78 -3.13 -5.41
CA ARG A 117 6.65 -2.41 -6.33
C ARG A 117 6.56 -3.01 -7.73
N GLN A 118 6.29 -4.31 -7.85
CA GLN A 118 5.93 -4.95 -9.10
C GLN A 118 4.67 -4.33 -9.73
N VAL A 119 3.61 -4.06 -8.95
CA VAL A 119 2.42 -3.31 -9.42
C VAL A 119 2.78 -1.91 -9.89
N GLN A 120 3.60 -1.19 -9.12
CA GLN A 120 4.03 0.17 -9.49
C GLN A 120 4.85 0.19 -10.78
N LEU A 121 5.83 -0.70 -10.94
CA LEU A 121 6.66 -0.80 -12.14
C LEU A 121 5.82 -1.14 -13.38
N LEU A 122 4.85 -2.05 -13.23
CA LEU A 122 3.94 -2.40 -14.31
C LEU A 122 2.98 -1.24 -14.64
N GLN A 123 2.51 -0.50 -13.63
CA GLN A 123 1.71 0.70 -13.86
C GLN A 123 2.52 1.81 -14.54
N GLU A 124 3.76 2.06 -14.12
CA GLU A 124 4.69 3.00 -14.76
C GLU A 124 4.90 2.60 -16.22
N ALA A 125 5.15 1.32 -16.51
CA ALA A 125 5.32 0.80 -17.86
C ALA A 125 4.06 0.97 -18.74
N LEU A 126 2.87 0.68 -18.19
CA LEU A 126 1.59 0.76 -18.93
C LEU A 126 1.08 2.19 -19.11
N THR A 127 1.45 3.09 -18.22
CA THR A 127 1.03 4.51 -18.28
C THR A 127 2.07 5.41 -18.94
N ALA A 128 3.29 4.91 -19.19
CA ALA A 128 4.32 5.62 -19.92
C ALA A 128 3.83 5.98 -21.33
N LYS A 129 3.90 7.27 -21.65
CA LYS A 129 3.54 7.82 -22.97
C LYS A 129 4.78 8.36 -23.65
N CYS A 130 4.93 8.06 -24.93
CA CYS A 130 5.90 8.75 -25.75
C CYS A 130 5.50 10.23 -25.87
N SER A 131 6.41 11.15 -25.53
CA SER A 131 6.24 12.59 -25.72
C SER A 131 7.14 13.08 -26.86
N LYS A 132 6.93 14.32 -27.31
CA LYS A 132 7.81 14.96 -28.30
C LYS A 132 9.15 15.41 -27.70
N ASP A 133 9.19 15.55 -26.38
CA ASP A 133 10.35 16.09 -25.63
C ASP A 133 11.38 15.00 -25.30
N THR A 134 10.97 13.74 -25.31
CA THR A 134 11.83 12.59 -24.97
C THR A 134 12.04 11.71 -26.19
N PRO A 135 13.29 11.32 -26.54
CA PRO A 135 13.53 10.41 -27.66
C PRO A 135 12.78 9.09 -27.48
N LEU A 136 12.07 8.64 -28.51
CA LEU A 136 11.28 7.41 -28.50
C LEU A 136 12.06 6.17 -27.97
N PRO A 137 13.33 5.95 -28.35
CA PRO A 137 14.09 4.81 -27.84
C PRO A 137 14.29 4.83 -26.32
N VAL A 138 14.42 6.02 -25.72
CA VAL A 138 14.63 6.17 -24.27
C VAL A 138 13.38 5.75 -23.50
N THR A 139 12.21 6.18 -23.97
CA THR A 139 10.93 5.79 -23.38
C THR A 139 10.68 4.28 -23.54
N ALA A 140 10.97 3.72 -24.72
CA ALA A 140 10.85 2.28 -24.96
C ALA A 140 11.78 1.46 -24.04
N GLU A 141 13.05 1.87 -23.91
CA GLU A 141 14.00 1.21 -23.01
C GLU A 141 13.56 1.29 -21.55
N SER A 142 13.02 2.44 -21.11
CA SER A 142 12.47 2.59 -19.77
C SER A 142 11.30 1.65 -19.50
N ILE A 143 10.39 1.48 -20.48
CA ILE A 143 9.25 0.55 -20.38
C ILE A 143 9.76 -0.89 -20.26
N CYS A 144 10.66 -1.32 -21.15
CA CYS A 144 11.22 -2.67 -21.12
C CYS A 144 11.92 -2.95 -19.79
N LYS A 145 12.78 -2.04 -19.32
CA LYS A 145 13.48 -2.19 -18.03
C LYS A 145 12.53 -2.25 -16.84
N ALA A 146 11.43 -1.51 -16.85
CA ALA A 146 10.43 -1.55 -15.79
C ALA A 146 9.73 -2.92 -15.75
N ILE A 147 9.38 -3.47 -16.92
CA ILE A 147 8.76 -4.80 -17.04
C ILE A 147 9.75 -5.89 -16.61
N ASP A 148 10.99 -5.86 -17.11
CA ASP A 148 12.02 -6.86 -16.75
C ASP A 148 12.24 -6.90 -15.22
N ARG A 149 12.38 -5.72 -14.60
CA ARG A 149 12.47 -5.62 -13.13
C ARG A 149 11.23 -6.16 -12.44
N ALA A 150 10.04 -5.86 -12.95
CA ALA A 150 8.80 -6.38 -12.37
C ALA A 150 8.78 -7.93 -12.39
N TYR A 151 9.23 -8.57 -13.46
CA TYR A 151 9.34 -10.04 -13.53
C TYR A 151 10.45 -10.61 -12.64
N GLU A 152 11.57 -9.90 -12.49
CA GLU A 152 12.63 -10.29 -11.55
C GLU A 152 12.16 -10.25 -10.09
N MET A 153 11.13 -9.45 -9.77
CA MET A 153 10.60 -9.30 -8.41
C MET A 153 9.78 -10.50 -7.92
N GLY A 154 9.22 -11.30 -8.83
CA GLY A 154 8.45 -12.51 -8.50
C GLY A 154 7.42 -12.88 -9.56
N GLU A 155 6.64 -13.90 -9.28
CA GLU A 155 5.57 -14.36 -10.18
C GLU A 155 4.43 -13.32 -10.26
N ILE A 156 4.10 -12.88 -11.47
CA ILE A 156 2.93 -12.04 -11.73
C ILE A 156 1.73 -12.96 -11.90
N THR A 157 0.84 -12.97 -10.90
CA THR A 157 -0.40 -13.73 -10.99
C THR A 157 -1.38 -13.06 -11.96
N GLN A 158 -2.27 -13.86 -12.55
CA GLN A 158 -3.32 -13.33 -13.41
C GLN A 158 -4.19 -12.27 -12.70
N ASP A 159 -4.43 -12.44 -11.41
CA ASP A 159 -5.25 -11.52 -10.64
C ASP A 159 -4.55 -10.19 -10.36
N LEU A 160 -3.24 -10.23 -10.10
CA LEU A 160 -2.41 -9.03 -10.00
C LEU A 160 -2.45 -8.21 -11.29
N LEU A 161 -2.32 -8.87 -12.44
CA LEU A 161 -2.39 -8.22 -13.75
C LEU A 161 -3.75 -7.57 -13.99
N LYS A 162 -4.85 -8.22 -13.59
CA LYS A 162 -6.21 -7.62 -13.65
C LYS A 162 -6.30 -6.36 -12.79
N CYS A 163 -5.80 -6.39 -11.56
CA CYS A 163 -5.78 -5.23 -10.67
C CYS A 163 -5.00 -4.06 -11.27
N ILE A 164 -3.82 -4.33 -11.85
CA ILE A 164 -3.00 -3.31 -12.52
C ILE A 164 -3.72 -2.72 -13.73
N ALA A 165 -4.33 -3.55 -14.57
CA ALA A 165 -5.07 -3.08 -15.74
C ALA A 165 -6.25 -2.18 -15.33
N LEU A 166 -7.02 -2.58 -14.32
CA LEU A 166 -8.11 -1.78 -13.79
C LEU A 166 -7.60 -0.47 -13.18
N LEU A 167 -6.53 -0.49 -12.39
CA LEU A 167 -5.87 0.73 -11.90
C LEU A 167 -5.39 1.66 -13.01
N SER A 168 -4.89 1.12 -14.11
CA SER A 168 -4.44 1.90 -15.26
C SER A 168 -5.59 2.58 -16.00
N SER A 169 -6.81 2.01 -15.94
CA SER A 169 -8.01 2.64 -16.51
C SER A 169 -8.55 3.81 -15.68
N LEU A 170 -8.18 3.92 -14.40
CA LEU A 170 -8.65 4.98 -13.49
C LEU A 170 -7.85 6.28 -13.61
N THR A 171 -7.35 6.62 -14.80
CA THR A 171 -6.53 7.83 -15.01
C THR A 171 -7.25 9.12 -14.64
N GLU A 172 -8.57 9.18 -14.80
CA GLU A 172 -9.40 10.34 -14.50
C GLU A 172 -9.83 10.41 -13.03
N PHE A 173 -9.56 9.37 -12.23
CA PHE A 173 -9.95 9.26 -10.82
C PHE A 173 -8.70 9.12 -9.92
N PRO A 174 -7.87 10.18 -9.77
CA PRO A 174 -6.61 10.10 -9.04
C PRO A 174 -6.79 9.73 -7.55
N HIS A 175 -7.91 10.12 -6.94
CA HIS A 175 -8.23 9.77 -5.56
C HIS A 175 -8.45 8.26 -5.39
N LEU A 176 -9.30 7.66 -6.22
CA LEU A 176 -9.56 6.22 -6.22
C LEU A 176 -8.28 5.43 -6.49
N ARG A 177 -7.49 5.89 -7.46
CA ARG A 177 -6.18 5.29 -7.77
C ARG A 177 -5.26 5.28 -6.55
N SER A 178 -5.22 6.37 -5.78
CA SER A 178 -4.38 6.45 -4.56
C SER A 178 -4.86 5.51 -3.45
N ILE A 179 -6.17 5.42 -3.22
CA ILE A 179 -6.76 4.54 -2.19
C ILE A 179 -6.49 3.09 -2.55
N ILE A 180 -6.84 2.69 -3.77
CA ILE A 180 -6.66 1.32 -4.25
C ILE A 180 -5.17 0.94 -4.23
N THR A 181 -4.28 1.84 -4.66
CA THR A 181 -2.83 1.59 -4.59
C THR A 181 -2.39 1.38 -3.14
N ARG A 182 -2.87 2.19 -2.20
CA ARG A 182 -2.57 1.99 -0.77
C ARG A 182 -3.10 0.65 -0.25
N ASP A 183 -4.28 0.21 -0.67
CA ASP A 183 -4.88 -1.02 -0.19
C ASP A 183 -4.18 -2.27 -0.78
N ILE A 184 -3.75 -2.19 -2.05
CA ILE A 184 -2.81 -3.15 -2.64
C ILE A 184 -1.48 -3.13 -1.87
N ASN A 185 -1.00 -1.95 -1.45
CA ASN A 185 0.22 -1.83 -0.65
C ASN A 185 0.08 -2.45 0.75
N ALA A 186 -1.12 -2.47 1.32
CA ALA A 186 -1.40 -3.08 2.62
C ALA A 186 -1.62 -4.61 2.51
N SER A 187 -1.67 -5.14 1.29
CA SER A 187 -1.99 -6.55 1.04
C SER A 187 -0.84 -7.46 1.41
N THR A 188 -1.18 -8.60 2.01
CA THR A 188 -0.21 -9.61 2.42
C THR A 188 -0.55 -10.94 1.78
N LYS A 189 0.38 -11.91 1.79
CA LYS A 189 0.10 -13.26 1.29
C LYS A 189 -1.10 -13.93 1.99
N SER A 190 -1.34 -13.58 3.26
CA SER A 190 -2.47 -14.05 4.06
C SER A 190 -3.79 -13.33 3.75
N ASN A 191 -3.73 -12.11 3.23
CA ASN A 191 -4.90 -11.34 2.82
C ASN A 191 -4.61 -10.66 1.48
N PRO A 192 -4.71 -11.41 0.36
CA PRO A 192 -4.40 -10.88 -0.96
C PRO A 192 -5.49 -9.91 -1.40
N PHE A 193 -5.09 -8.80 -2.00
CA PHE A 193 -6.03 -7.91 -2.66
C PHE A 193 -6.36 -8.43 -4.06
N THR A 194 -7.63 -8.75 -4.26
CA THR A 194 -8.08 -9.42 -5.47
C THR A 194 -8.83 -8.51 -6.42
N SER A 195 -8.87 -8.89 -7.70
CA SER A 195 -9.65 -8.16 -8.71
C SER A 195 -11.15 -8.10 -8.37
N THR A 196 -11.67 -9.08 -7.64
CA THR A 196 -13.04 -9.07 -7.12
C THR A 196 -13.27 -7.98 -6.06
N GLN A 197 -12.33 -7.80 -5.13
CA GLN A 197 -12.41 -6.73 -4.14
C GLN A 197 -12.34 -5.35 -4.79
N LEU A 198 -11.47 -5.18 -5.78
CA LEU A 198 -11.38 -3.94 -6.56
C LEU A 198 -12.67 -3.63 -7.30
N ARG A 199 -13.29 -4.63 -7.92
CA ARG A 199 -14.57 -4.46 -8.63
C ARG A 199 -15.70 -4.07 -7.67
N ASN A 200 -15.81 -4.74 -6.52
CA ASN A 200 -16.79 -4.38 -5.50
C ASN A 200 -16.58 -2.95 -4.98
N TYR A 201 -15.32 -2.52 -4.83
CA TYR A 201 -15.00 -1.15 -4.44
C TYR A 201 -15.47 -0.14 -5.50
N LEU A 202 -15.21 -0.41 -6.78
CA LEU A 202 -15.68 0.43 -7.89
C LEU A 202 -17.20 0.47 -8.01
N ASP A 203 -17.89 -0.67 -7.76
CA ASP A 203 -19.35 -0.72 -7.73
C ASP A 203 -19.93 0.14 -6.59
N GLY A 204 -19.25 0.18 -5.44
CA GLY A 204 -19.58 1.05 -4.31
C GLY A 204 -19.42 2.54 -4.65
N GLU A 205 -18.27 2.92 -5.23
CA GLU A 205 -18.01 4.30 -5.68
C GLU A 205 -19.01 4.75 -6.75
N GLN A 206 -19.33 3.89 -7.72
CA GLN A 206 -20.34 4.20 -8.74
C GLN A 206 -21.73 4.40 -8.10
N SER A 207 -22.06 3.63 -7.05
CA SER A 207 -23.31 3.80 -6.32
C SER A 207 -23.39 5.15 -5.61
N LEU A 208 -22.27 5.64 -5.05
CA LEU A 208 -22.17 6.97 -4.44
C LEU A 208 -22.31 8.09 -5.48
N LEU A 209 -21.63 7.98 -6.62
CA LEU A 209 -21.76 8.93 -7.74
C LEU A 209 -23.21 9.00 -8.25
N ASN A 210 -23.88 7.84 -8.31
CA ASN A 210 -25.28 7.74 -8.71
C ASN A 210 -26.24 8.34 -7.65
N SER A 211 -25.88 8.35 -6.36
CA SER A 211 -26.67 9.04 -5.33
C SER A 211 -26.45 10.55 -5.34
N ASP A 212 -25.24 11.02 -5.58
CA ASP A 212 -24.93 12.45 -5.65
C ASP A 212 -25.60 13.12 -6.86
N THR A 213 -25.66 12.43 -7.99
CA THR A 213 -26.39 12.90 -9.18
C THR A 213 -27.91 12.93 -8.98
N ARG A 214 -28.47 12.07 -8.12
CA ARG A 214 -29.89 12.15 -7.72
C ARG A 214 -30.17 13.25 -6.69
N GLY A 215 -29.12 13.80 -6.06
CA GLY A 215 -29.19 14.91 -5.10
C GLY A 215 -29.14 16.29 -5.75
N VAL A 216 -28.92 16.39 -7.06
CA VAL A 216 -29.11 17.64 -7.83
C VAL A 216 -30.53 17.64 -8.39
N PRO A 217 -31.49 18.36 -7.79
CA PRO A 217 -32.76 18.54 -8.44
C PRO A 217 -32.55 19.43 -9.66
N ASP A 218 -32.73 18.85 -10.85
CA ASP A 218 -33.28 19.59 -11.99
C ASP A 218 -34.68 20.09 -11.58
N SER A 219 -34.70 21.21 -10.85
CA SER A 219 -35.90 21.95 -10.51
C SER A 219 -35.58 23.43 -10.53
N ILE A 220 -35.22 23.90 -11.72
CA ILE A 220 -35.71 25.20 -12.19
C ILE A 220 -36.95 24.92 -13.05
N ALA A 221 -37.97 24.34 -12.43
CA ALA A 221 -39.34 24.44 -12.93
C ALA A 221 -39.95 25.68 -12.27
N LEU A 222 -40.17 26.69 -13.10
CA LEU A 222 -40.85 27.95 -12.85
C LEU A 222 -42.07 27.80 -11.91
N ALA A 223 -42.19 28.73 -10.98
CA ALA A 223 -43.25 28.83 -9.99
C ALA A 223 -44.68 28.61 -10.55
N ALA A 224 -45.43 27.70 -9.90
CA ALA A 224 -46.88 27.78 -9.83
C ALA A 224 -47.28 27.84 -8.35
N HIS A 225 -47.29 29.05 -7.79
CA HIS A 225 -48.07 29.30 -6.57
C HIS A 225 -49.54 29.05 -6.93
N THR A 226 -50.08 27.88 -6.58
CA THR A 226 -51.53 27.74 -6.50
C THR A 226 -51.99 28.62 -5.35
N LYS A 227 -52.56 29.79 -5.66
CA LYS A 227 -53.29 30.61 -4.70
C LYS A 227 -54.32 29.69 -4.00
N PRO A 228 -54.39 29.64 -2.66
CA PRO A 228 -55.50 28.96 -2.01
C PRO A 228 -56.81 29.60 -2.49
N PRO A 229 -57.85 28.81 -2.79
CA PRO A 229 -59.11 29.36 -3.28
C PRO A 229 -59.66 30.35 -2.26
N ILE A 230 -59.97 31.56 -2.73
CA ILE A 230 -60.59 32.60 -1.90
C ILE A 230 -61.96 32.07 -1.48
N VAL A 231 -62.09 31.70 -0.21
CA VAL A 231 -63.36 31.26 0.36
C VAL A 231 -64.26 32.48 0.52
N VAL A 232 -65.36 32.56 -0.23
CA VAL A 232 -66.35 33.65 -0.15
C VAL A 232 -67.56 33.17 0.64
N CYS A 233 -67.96 33.95 1.63
CA CYS A 233 -69.12 33.65 2.45
C CYS A 233 -70.42 33.78 1.65
N SER A 234 -71.26 32.74 1.66
CA SER A 234 -72.54 32.71 0.93
C SER A 234 -73.56 33.75 1.41
N ASN A 235 -73.43 34.25 2.64
CA ASN A 235 -74.36 35.21 3.24
C ASN A 235 -73.91 36.67 3.02
N CYS A 236 -72.74 37.05 3.54
CA CYS A 236 -72.26 38.44 3.46
C CYS A 236 -71.42 38.76 2.20
N LYS A 237 -71.12 37.76 1.36
CA LYS A 237 -70.32 37.85 0.13
C LYS A 237 -68.90 38.42 0.32
N ARG A 238 -68.36 38.37 1.55
CA ARG A 238 -66.98 38.76 1.85
C ARG A 238 -66.04 37.56 1.82
N ASN A 239 -64.77 37.84 1.55
CA ASN A 239 -63.70 36.84 1.41
C ASN A 239 -63.12 36.46 2.78
N GLY A 240 -62.69 35.21 2.94
CA GLY A 240 -61.92 34.73 4.10
C GLY A 240 -62.68 33.88 5.12
N HIS A 241 -63.98 33.61 4.96
CA HIS A 241 -64.76 32.74 5.85
C HIS A 241 -65.98 32.12 5.16
N ILE A 242 -66.56 31.06 5.74
CA ILE A 242 -67.81 30.42 5.28
C ILE A 242 -69.02 30.93 6.08
N ALA A 243 -70.24 30.71 5.57
CA ALA A 243 -71.49 31.23 6.15
C ALA A 243 -71.75 30.83 7.62
N THR A 244 -71.19 29.72 8.08
CA THR A 244 -71.29 29.27 9.49
C THR A 244 -70.54 30.18 10.45
N TYR A 245 -69.45 30.82 10.02
CA TYR A 245 -68.62 31.74 10.82
C TYR A 245 -68.86 33.21 10.46
N CYS A 246 -70.03 33.51 9.91
CA CYS A 246 -70.41 34.87 9.51
C CYS A 246 -71.06 35.60 10.69
N VAL A 247 -70.51 36.77 11.03
CA VAL A 247 -70.98 37.65 12.13
C VAL A 247 -72.00 38.71 11.71
N SER A 248 -72.29 38.81 10.40
CA SER A 248 -73.32 39.72 9.86
C SER A 248 -74.73 39.20 10.16
N SER A 249 -75.73 40.09 10.09
CA SER A 249 -77.14 39.76 10.35
C SER A 249 -77.62 38.59 9.49
N GLY A 250 -78.16 37.54 10.12
CA GLY A 250 -78.58 36.28 9.48
C GLY A 250 -77.46 35.24 9.27
N GLY A 251 -76.26 35.45 9.81
CA GLY A 251 -75.12 34.51 9.76
C GLY A 251 -75.08 33.54 10.94
N GLY A 252 -74.30 32.45 10.83
CA GLY A 252 -74.21 31.41 11.87
C GLY A 252 -73.63 31.87 13.21
N MET A 253 -72.97 33.04 13.25
CA MET A 253 -72.41 33.66 14.46
C MET A 253 -72.88 35.11 14.62
N GLU A 254 -74.12 35.41 14.23
CA GLU A 254 -74.72 36.73 14.39
C GLU A 254 -74.60 37.22 15.85
N GLY A 255 -74.00 38.40 16.03
CA GLY A 255 -73.83 39.04 17.34
C GLY A 255 -72.57 38.67 18.13
N LYS A 256 -71.67 37.81 17.60
CA LYS A 256 -70.37 37.50 18.23
C LYS A 256 -69.22 38.26 17.57
N SER A 257 -68.22 38.67 18.36
CA SER A 257 -66.98 39.27 17.83
C SER A 257 -65.94 38.18 17.53
N ILE A 258 -64.94 38.48 16.69
CA ILE A 258 -63.90 37.52 16.25
C ILE A 258 -62.95 37.09 17.39
N GLU A 259 -63.06 37.71 18.57
CA GLU A 259 -62.11 37.58 19.69
C GLU A 259 -62.67 36.77 20.89
N GLU A 260 -63.85 36.15 20.75
CA GLU A 260 -64.41 35.16 21.69
C GLU A 260 -64.63 33.79 21.03
#